data_AF-A0A944N3N0-F1
#
_entry.id   AF-A0A944N3N0-F1
#
_cell.length_a   1.000
_cell.length_b   1.000
_cell.length_c   1.000
_cell.angle_alpha   90.00
_cell.angle_beta   90.00
_cell.angle_gamma   90.00
#
_symmetry.space_group_name_H-M   'P 1'
#
loop_
_entity.id
_entity.type
_entity.pdbx_description
1 polymer ?
#
loop_
_entity_poly.entity_id
_entity_poly.type
_entity_poly.pdbx_seq_one_letter_code
_entity_poly.pdbx_strand_id
1 'polypeptide(L)'
;MFKFKDLSEGNDFNIAEYRLSPREFFEKRRTSKRPYVFDLRSSEAHEAENIPGSHSLPIEHFETSIYQMPFAGDILLYGGEDGEVLTAAEILYDNGFDSFSFTDSYEALFSSTNNSYLSITDSAGKQINDKLQSADTLKGVQLIVETTSPLKANYRLELVESPLEGSIQFEVAGISVFSERKNVSYLEGTIIEINEDGDLQARNPQLSISKLSGSLEDQIQLMLDEQVNPMLASHGGNVMLEGIKDSAAYVRFGGGCQGCSMIDTTVKQGVEVMLKEAIPELVGVFDVTDHSEGESPFFTG
;
A
#
# COMPACT_ATOMS: atom_id res chain seq x y z
N MET A 1 -17.15 -5.17 -34.99
CA MET A 1 -18.02 -5.11 -33.81
C MET A 1 -17.99 -6.50 -33.19
N PHE A 2 -17.04 -6.73 -32.28
CA PHE A 2 -17.00 -7.98 -31.53
C PHE A 2 -18.21 -7.97 -30.59
N LYS A 3 -19.09 -8.97 -30.72
CA LYS A 3 -20.13 -9.21 -29.72
C LYS A 3 -19.44 -9.92 -28.56
N PHE A 4 -19.27 -9.21 -27.46
CA PHE A 4 -18.86 -9.81 -26.20
C PHE A 4 -19.92 -10.84 -25.78
N LYS A 5 -19.44 -11.98 -25.29
CA LYS A 5 -20.27 -13.00 -24.68
C LYS A 5 -20.50 -12.50 -23.26
N ASP A 6 -21.76 -12.23 -22.90
CA ASP A 6 -22.15 -11.94 -21.53
C ASP A 6 -21.80 -13.18 -20.69
N LEU A 7 -20.71 -13.11 -19.91
CA LEU A 7 -20.24 -14.22 -19.09
C LEU A 7 -20.96 -14.22 -17.72
N SER A 8 -21.65 -13.13 -17.39
CA SER A 8 -22.49 -12.98 -16.20
C SER A 8 -23.80 -13.78 -16.26
N GLU A 9 -24.35 -14.04 -17.45
CA GLU A 9 -25.62 -14.78 -17.62
C GLU A 9 -25.51 -16.31 -17.34
N GLY A 10 -24.33 -16.82 -17.00
CA GLY A 10 -24.05 -18.25 -16.89
C GLY A 10 -23.55 -18.72 -15.52
N ASN A 11 -24.29 -18.48 -14.42
CA ASN A 11 -24.17 -19.14 -13.10
C ASN A 11 -22.78 -19.28 -12.39
N ASP A 12 -21.66 -18.87 -13.00
CA ASP A 12 -20.30 -19.06 -12.47
C ASP A 12 -19.69 -17.76 -11.89
N PHE A 13 -20.31 -16.59 -12.13
CA PHE A 13 -19.83 -15.33 -11.55
C PHE A 13 -20.42 -15.09 -10.15
N ASN A 14 -19.63 -15.39 -9.11
CA ASN A 14 -19.97 -15.06 -7.74
C ASN A 14 -19.25 -13.76 -7.32
N ILE A 15 -19.92 -12.62 -7.50
CA ILE A 15 -19.37 -11.29 -7.18
C ILE A 15 -18.86 -11.18 -5.72
N ALA A 16 -19.43 -11.95 -4.79
CA ALA A 16 -19.01 -11.96 -3.39
C ALA A 16 -17.58 -12.46 -3.18
N GLU A 17 -17.02 -13.24 -4.12
CA GLU A 17 -15.62 -13.74 -4.05
C GLU A 17 -14.59 -12.66 -4.36
N TYR A 18 -14.99 -11.59 -5.05
CA TYR A 18 -14.12 -10.47 -5.44
C TYR A 18 -14.23 -9.29 -4.47
N ARG A 19 -15.23 -9.31 -3.58
CA ARG A 19 -15.47 -8.27 -2.58
C ARG A 19 -14.56 -8.47 -1.38
N LEU A 20 -13.79 -7.44 -1.03
CA LEU A 20 -12.91 -7.42 0.12
C LEU A 20 -13.48 -6.54 1.23
N SER A 21 -13.34 -7.01 2.46
CA SER A 21 -13.41 -6.10 3.60
C SER A 21 -12.31 -5.04 3.51
N PRO A 22 -12.44 -3.88 4.16
CA PRO A 22 -11.41 -2.86 4.18
C PRO A 22 -10.01 -3.37 4.55
N ARG A 23 -9.91 -4.26 5.54
CA ARG A 23 -8.62 -4.89 5.89
C ARG A 23 -8.10 -5.76 4.78
N GLU A 24 -8.91 -6.63 4.19
CA GLU A 24 -8.46 -7.48 3.09
C GLU A 24 -8.06 -6.64 1.89
N PHE A 25 -8.72 -5.51 1.65
CA PHE A 25 -8.37 -4.56 0.60
C PHE A 25 -6.97 -3.97 0.83
N PHE A 26 -6.70 -3.43 2.02
CA PHE A 26 -5.38 -2.89 2.36
C PHE A 26 -4.30 -3.99 2.43
N GLU A 27 -4.61 -5.14 3.02
CA GLU A 27 -3.69 -6.30 3.03
C GLU A 27 -3.37 -6.79 1.62
N LYS A 28 -4.36 -6.88 0.74
CA LYS A 28 -4.14 -7.24 -0.67
C LYS A 28 -3.35 -6.17 -1.40
N ARG A 29 -3.65 -4.89 -1.18
CA ARG A 29 -2.84 -3.76 -1.68
C ARG A 29 -1.39 -3.86 -1.22
N ARG A 30 -1.14 -4.24 0.02
CA ARG A 30 0.20 -4.35 0.63
C ARG A 30 0.97 -5.59 0.18
N THR A 31 0.29 -6.72 0.03
CA THR A 31 0.91 -8.03 -0.26
C THR A 31 0.91 -8.39 -1.73
N SER A 32 0.10 -7.71 -2.55
CA SER A 32 0.09 -7.90 -4.00
C SER A 32 1.43 -7.47 -4.58
N LYS A 33 1.94 -8.28 -5.51
CA LYS A 33 3.16 -7.97 -6.25
C LYS A 33 2.99 -6.74 -7.15
N ARG A 34 1.77 -6.45 -7.60
CA ARG A 34 1.42 -5.35 -8.52
C ARG A 34 -0.03 -4.89 -8.27
N PRO A 35 -0.29 -4.14 -7.19
CA PRO A 35 -1.60 -3.60 -6.93
C PRO A 35 -1.86 -2.39 -7.82
N TYR A 36 -2.90 -2.46 -8.66
CA TYR A 36 -3.40 -1.30 -9.41
C TYR A 36 -4.66 -0.80 -8.74
N VAL A 37 -4.52 0.27 -7.95
CA VAL A 37 -5.63 0.81 -7.17
C VAL A 37 -6.33 1.90 -7.96
N PHE A 38 -7.62 1.73 -8.24
CA PHE A 38 -8.43 2.71 -8.96
C PHE A 38 -9.55 3.25 -8.08
N ASP A 39 -9.67 4.57 -8.09
CA ASP A 39 -10.74 5.33 -7.45
C ASP A 39 -11.82 5.65 -8.47
N LEU A 40 -13.01 5.07 -8.29
CA LEU A 40 -14.11 5.20 -9.24
C LEU A 40 -14.95 6.46 -9.05
N ARG A 41 -14.66 7.27 -8.01
CA ARG A 41 -15.34 8.54 -7.78
C ARG A 41 -14.91 9.59 -8.82
N SER A 42 -15.60 10.72 -8.83
CA SER A 42 -15.23 11.86 -9.68
C SER A 42 -13.79 12.31 -9.43
N SER A 43 -13.17 12.90 -10.46
CA SER A 43 -11.81 13.45 -10.35
C SER A 43 -11.70 14.49 -9.24
N GLU A 44 -12.73 15.32 -9.04
CA GLU A 44 -12.77 16.32 -7.96
C GLU A 44 -12.78 15.65 -6.57
N ALA A 45 -13.55 14.58 -6.40
CA ALA A 45 -13.58 13.83 -5.14
C ALA A 45 -12.25 13.16 -4.85
N HIS A 46 -11.59 12.62 -5.88
CA HIS A 46 -10.25 12.04 -5.79
C HIS A 46 -9.18 13.08 -5.46
N GLU A 47 -9.20 14.26 -6.10
CA GLU A 47 -8.26 15.35 -5.81
C GLU A 47 -8.43 15.90 -4.39
N ALA A 48 -9.67 15.97 -3.90
CA ALA A 48 -9.96 16.39 -2.54
C ALA A 48 -9.37 15.41 -1.52
N GLU A 49 -9.64 14.12 -1.67
CA GLU A 49 -9.16 13.07 -0.79
C GLU A 49 -9.08 11.72 -1.51
N ASN A 50 -7.99 10.97 -1.34
CA ASN A 50 -7.83 9.65 -1.94
C ASN A 50 -6.92 8.74 -1.10
N ILE A 51 -6.89 7.45 -1.45
CA ILE A 51 -5.81 6.56 -1.02
C ILE A 51 -4.56 6.90 -1.85
N PRO A 52 -3.42 7.28 -1.24
CA PRO A 52 -2.20 7.58 -1.97
C PRO A 52 -1.77 6.44 -2.88
N GLY A 53 -1.29 6.80 -4.05
CA GLY A 53 -0.93 5.83 -5.09
C GLY A 53 -2.13 5.19 -5.78
N SER A 54 -3.38 5.59 -5.48
CA SER A 54 -4.51 5.26 -6.33
C SER A 54 -4.57 6.17 -7.55
N HIS A 55 -5.14 5.64 -8.62
CA HIS A 55 -5.40 6.35 -9.86
C HIS A 55 -6.85 6.77 -9.93
N SER A 56 -7.10 8.05 -10.26
CA SER A 56 -8.44 8.49 -10.61
C SER A 56 -8.89 7.78 -11.89
N LEU A 57 -10.01 7.06 -11.81
CA LEU A 57 -10.69 6.46 -12.94
C LEU A 57 -12.20 6.52 -12.72
N PRO A 58 -12.82 7.70 -12.93
CA PRO A 58 -14.25 7.87 -12.76
C PRO A 58 -15.04 6.81 -13.53
N ILE A 59 -16.11 6.29 -12.94
CA ILE A 59 -16.89 5.17 -13.48
C ILE A 59 -17.35 5.40 -14.94
N GLU A 60 -17.68 6.63 -15.32
CA GLU A 60 -18.11 7.02 -16.67
C GLU A 60 -17.02 6.82 -17.74
N HIS A 61 -15.77 6.67 -17.30
CA HIS A 61 -14.62 6.41 -18.16
C HIS A 61 -14.10 4.97 -18.02
N PHE A 62 -14.68 4.16 -17.13
CA PHE A 62 -14.17 2.84 -16.81
C PHE A 62 -14.20 1.91 -18.04
N GLU A 63 -15.35 1.75 -18.68
CA GLU A 63 -15.53 0.84 -19.83
C GLU A 63 -14.60 1.19 -21.01
N THR A 64 -14.37 2.47 -21.28
CA THR A 64 -13.49 2.91 -22.37
C THR A 64 -12.01 2.76 -22.01
N SER A 65 -11.68 2.76 -20.72
CA SER A 65 -10.31 2.69 -20.21
C SER A 65 -9.83 1.25 -20.02
N ILE A 66 -10.71 0.24 -20.00
CA ILE A 66 -10.33 -1.17 -19.78
C ILE A 66 -9.22 -1.64 -20.71
N TYR A 67 -9.20 -1.16 -21.96
CA TYR A 67 -8.22 -1.56 -22.96
C TYR A 67 -6.81 -1.00 -22.70
N GLN A 68 -6.73 0.00 -21.83
CA GLN A 68 -5.49 0.61 -21.38
C GLN A 68 -5.10 0.11 -19.98
N MET A 69 -5.98 -0.67 -19.32
CA MET A 69 -5.69 -1.25 -18.01
C MET A 69 -4.66 -2.38 -18.13
N PRO A 70 -3.84 -2.57 -17.09
CA PRO A 70 -2.87 -3.66 -17.06
C PRO A 70 -3.59 -5.01 -16.99
N PHE A 71 -3.33 -5.88 -17.96
CA PHE A 71 -3.87 -7.25 -18.01
C PHE A 71 -3.20 -8.22 -17.02
N ALA A 72 -2.26 -7.74 -16.20
CA ALA A 72 -1.54 -8.54 -15.22
C ALA A 72 -1.26 -7.73 -13.95
N GLY A 73 -1.56 -8.30 -12.79
CA GLY A 73 -1.51 -7.63 -11.48
C GLY A 73 -2.90 -7.59 -10.84
N ASP A 74 -2.95 -7.36 -9.53
CA ASP A 74 -4.22 -7.28 -8.82
C ASP A 74 -4.84 -5.90 -9.04
N ILE A 75 -5.98 -5.85 -9.74
CA ILE A 75 -6.77 -4.62 -9.84
C ILE A 75 -7.60 -4.47 -8.57
N LEU A 76 -7.47 -3.33 -7.89
CA LEU A 76 -8.20 -3.01 -6.67
C LEU A 76 -9.07 -1.79 -6.90
N LEU A 77 -10.39 -1.97 -6.82
CA LEU A 77 -11.35 -0.90 -7.06
C LEU A 77 -11.97 -0.42 -5.74
N TYR A 78 -12.11 0.90 -5.58
CA TYR A 78 -12.89 1.47 -4.49
C TYR A 78 -13.63 2.73 -4.95
N GLY A 79 -14.63 3.12 -4.15
CA GLY A 79 -15.42 4.33 -4.43
C GLY A 79 -16.59 4.07 -5.36
N GLY A 80 -17.06 5.14 -6.00
CA GLY A 80 -18.36 5.16 -6.67
C GLY A 80 -19.54 5.32 -5.70
N GLU A 81 -20.69 5.73 -6.24
CA GLU A 81 -21.97 5.79 -5.55
C GLU A 81 -22.87 4.63 -6.01
N ASP A 82 -23.94 4.33 -5.26
CA ASP A 82 -25.04 3.45 -5.70
C ASP A 82 -24.66 2.08 -6.31
N GLY A 83 -23.52 1.50 -5.89
CA GLY A 83 -23.07 0.19 -6.36
C GLY A 83 -22.26 0.22 -7.67
N GLU A 84 -21.80 1.38 -8.13
CA GLU A 84 -20.95 1.53 -9.32
C GLU A 84 -19.72 0.62 -9.33
N VAL A 85 -19.14 0.34 -8.16
CA VAL A 85 -18.01 -0.59 -8.03
C VAL A 85 -18.37 -2.02 -8.45
N LEU A 86 -19.63 -2.43 -8.28
CA LEU A 86 -20.14 -3.74 -8.72
C LEU A 86 -20.20 -3.79 -10.25
N THR A 87 -20.71 -2.72 -10.87
CA THR A 87 -20.74 -2.57 -12.32
C THR A 87 -19.33 -2.64 -12.91
N ALA A 88 -18.36 -1.96 -12.28
CA ALA A 88 -16.97 -2.01 -12.72
C ALA A 88 -16.36 -3.43 -12.58
N ALA A 89 -16.67 -4.13 -11.50
CA ALA A 89 -16.24 -5.51 -11.29
C ALA A 89 -16.84 -6.49 -12.31
N GLU A 90 -18.13 -6.33 -12.65
CA GLU A 90 -18.81 -7.08 -13.72
C GLU A 90 -18.15 -6.82 -15.08
N ILE A 91 -17.87 -5.55 -15.41
CA ILE A 91 -17.17 -5.17 -16.64
C ILE A 91 -15.79 -5.85 -16.73
N LEU A 92 -15.02 -5.88 -15.65
CA LEU A 92 -13.72 -6.56 -15.63
C LEU A 92 -13.88 -8.06 -15.90
N TYR A 93 -14.82 -8.71 -15.21
CA TYR A 93 -15.07 -10.15 -15.38
C TYR A 93 -15.47 -10.51 -16.82
N ASP A 94 -16.43 -9.77 -17.39
CA ASP A 94 -16.91 -10.00 -18.76
C ASP A 94 -15.83 -9.77 -19.82
N ASN A 95 -14.84 -8.92 -19.51
CA ASN A 95 -13.69 -8.66 -20.38
C ASN A 95 -12.49 -9.58 -20.11
N GLY A 96 -12.66 -10.61 -19.28
CA GLY A 96 -11.68 -11.67 -19.07
C GLY A 96 -10.54 -11.33 -18.11
N PHE A 97 -10.71 -10.31 -17.27
CA PHE A 97 -9.81 -10.09 -16.15
C PHE A 97 -10.07 -11.16 -15.08
N ASP A 98 -9.01 -11.81 -14.60
CA ASP A 98 -9.08 -12.92 -13.64
C ASP A 98 -8.56 -12.54 -12.23
N SER A 99 -7.89 -11.39 -12.11
CA SER A 99 -7.28 -10.90 -10.88
C SER A 99 -7.73 -9.46 -10.61
N PHE A 100 -8.90 -9.34 -9.99
CA PHE A 100 -9.40 -8.06 -9.48
C PHE A 100 -10.11 -8.25 -8.14
N SER A 101 -10.28 -7.18 -7.40
CA SER A 101 -11.06 -7.16 -6.17
C SER A 101 -11.55 -5.74 -5.90
N PHE A 102 -12.60 -5.61 -5.09
CA PHE A 102 -13.18 -4.30 -4.80
C PHE A 102 -13.65 -4.17 -3.35
N THR A 103 -13.84 -2.94 -2.91
CA THR A 103 -14.56 -2.61 -1.67
C THR A 103 -15.70 -1.65 -1.97
N ASP A 104 -16.69 -1.58 -1.09
CA ASP A 104 -18.01 -1.00 -1.40
C ASP A 104 -17.99 0.49 -1.68
N SER A 105 -17.14 1.24 -0.98
CA SER A 105 -17.05 2.68 -1.14
C SER A 105 -15.78 3.22 -0.49
N TYR A 106 -15.46 4.48 -0.79
CA TYR A 106 -14.40 5.19 -0.07
C TYR A 106 -14.70 5.25 1.43
N GLU A 107 -15.94 5.52 1.83
CA GLU A 107 -16.34 5.54 3.24
C GLU A 107 -16.25 4.16 3.91
N ALA A 108 -16.50 3.08 3.16
CA ALA A 108 -16.40 1.71 3.68
C ALA A 108 -14.97 1.40 4.16
N LEU A 109 -13.94 1.91 3.47
CA LEU A 109 -12.53 1.74 3.86
C LEU A 109 -12.21 2.25 5.27
N PHE A 110 -13.01 3.20 5.78
CA PHE A 110 -12.76 3.88 7.05
C PHE A 110 -13.84 3.65 8.10
N SER A 111 -14.99 3.08 7.72
CA SER A 111 -16.16 2.96 8.61
C SER A 111 -16.34 1.57 9.25
N SER A 112 -15.63 0.54 8.80
CA SER A 112 -15.80 -0.80 9.38
C SER A 112 -15.09 -0.95 10.72
N THR A 113 -15.88 -1.07 11.78
CA THR A 113 -15.53 -1.17 13.21
C THR A 113 -14.67 -2.37 13.63
N ASN A 114 -14.08 -3.15 12.73
CA ASN A 114 -13.53 -4.45 13.15
C ASN A 114 -12.33 -5.01 12.41
N ASN A 115 -11.55 -4.21 11.69
CA ASN A 115 -10.43 -4.78 10.94
C ASN A 115 -9.35 -3.73 10.67
N SER A 116 -8.65 -3.42 11.76
CA SER A 116 -7.65 -2.38 11.91
C SER A 116 -6.38 -2.65 11.08
N TYR A 117 -6.06 -1.71 10.18
CA TYR A 117 -4.72 -1.54 9.55
C TYR A 117 -3.70 -0.92 10.51
N LEU A 118 -4.10 -0.68 11.76
CA LEU A 118 -3.28 -0.33 12.91
C LEU A 118 -3.17 -1.55 13.83
N SER A 119 -2.12 -1.63 14.64
CA SER A 119 -2.06 -2.63 15.71
C SER A 119 -1.66 -1.99 17.03
N ILE A 120 -2.16 -2.54 18.12
CA ILE A 120 -1.75 -2.18 19.48
C ILE A 120 -1.16 -3.43 20.11
N THR A 121 0.08 -3.36 20.57
CA THR A 121 0.70 -4.46 21.33
C THR A 121 -0.03 -4.66 22.66
N ASP A 122 -0.05 -5.89 23.18
CA ASP A 122 -0.77 -6.21 24.43
C ASP A 122 -0.36 -5.30 25.60
N SER A 123 0.94 -4.99 25.71
CA SER A 123 1.48 -4.12 26.75
C SER A 123 1.01 -2.68 26.59
N ALA A 124 1.04 -2.12 25.37
CA ALA A 124 0.54 -0.78 25.10
C ALA A 124 -0.97 -0.68 25.32
N GLY A 125 -1.74 -1.70 24.88
CA GLY A 125 -3.18 -1.76 25.07
C GLY A 125 -3.56 -1.76 26.55
N LYS A 126 -2.83 -2.52 27.37
CA LYS A 126 -3.01 -2.48 28.83
C LYS A 126 -2.72 -1.10 29.41
N GLN A 127 -1.60 -0.48 29.06
CA GLN A 127 -1.24 0.85 29.57
C GLN A 127 -2.23 1.93 29.14
N ILE A 128 -2.75 1.86 27.91
CA ILE A 128 -3.79 2.78 27.42
C ILE A 128 -5.08 2.57 28.22
N ASN A 129 -5.54 1.33 28.38
CA ASN A 129 -6.74 1.02 29.13
C ASN A 129 -6.64 1.45 30.60
N ASP A 130 -5.51 1.21 31.26
CA ASP A 130 -5.28 1.65 32.63
C ASP A 130 -5.39 3.19 32.75
N LYS A 131 -4.84 3.93 31.77
CA LYS A 131 -4.95 5.40 31.72
C LYS A 131 -6.40 5.86 31.44
N LEU A 132 -7.11 5.22 30.51
CA LEU A 132 -8.51 5.53 30.20
C LEU A 132 -9.43 5.27 31.39
N GLN A 133 -9.22 4.18 32.14
CA GLN A 133 -10.00 3.86 33.34
C GLN A 133 -9.70 4.80 34.53
N SER A 134 -8.53 5.45 34.52
CA SER A 134 -8.17 6.41 35.57
C SER A 134 -8.86 7.77 35.45
N ALA A 135 -9.47 8.06 34.29
CA ALA A 135 -10.16 9.32 34.03
C ALA A 135 -11.39 9.11 33.13
N ASP A 136 -12.59 9.20 33.73
CA ASP A 136 -13.89 8.98 33.06
C ASP A 136 -14.18 9.92 31.87
N THR A 137 -13.45 11.04 31.78
CA THR A 137 -13.60 12.02 30.69
C THR A 137 -12.92 11.58 29.41
N LEU A 138 -11.86 10.77 29.50
CA LEU A 138 -11.12 10.29 28.34
C LEU A 138 -11.97 9.32 27.52
N LYS A 139 -11.98 9.51 26.20
CA LYS A 139 -12.77 8.70 25.26
C LYS A 139 -11.93 7.80 24.38
N GLY A 140 -10.62 8.01 24.33
CA GLY A 140 -9.72 7.19 23.54
C GLY A 140 -8.38 7.86 23.29
N VAL A 141 -7.75 7.46 22.20
CA VAL A 141 -6.41 7.93 21.80
C VAL A 141 -6.48 8.61 20.45
N GLN A 142 -6.06 9.87 20.37
CA GLN A 142 -5.80 10.56 19.12
C GLN A 142 -4.38 10.19 18.62
N LEU A 143 -4.31 9.57 17.45
CA LEU A 143 -3.11 9.38 16.67
C LEU A 143 -2.94 10.57 15.73
N ILE A 144 -1.88 11.33 15.96
CA ILE A 144 -1.50 12.51 15.19
C ILE A 144 -0.36 12.10 14.26
N VAL A 145 -0.53 12.35 12.96
CA VAL A 145 0.48 12.05 11.94
C VAL A 145 1.04 13.36 11.41
N GLU A 146 2.37 13.49 11.50
CA GLU A 146 3.13 14.62 10.97
C GLU A 146 3.98 14.13 9.80
N THR A 147 3.54 14.42 8.59
CA THR A 147 4.24 14.02 7.37
C THR A 147 5.38 14.99 7.06
N THR A 148 6.54 14.44 6.71
CA THR A 148 7.69 15.24 6.24
C THR A 148 7.99 14.98 4.76
N SER A 149 7.59 13.81 4.26
CA SER A 149 7.56 13.45 2.84
C SER A 149 6.51 12.35 2.62
N PRO A 150 6.19 11.98 1.36
CA PRO A 150 5.29 10.87 1.07
C PRO A 150 5.71 9.53 1.70
N LEU A 151 7.02 9.34 1.95
CA LEU A 151 7.60 8.10 2.50
C LEU A 151 8.05 8.25 3.96
N LYS A 152 7.77 9.39 4.60
CA LYS A 152 8.19 9.66 5.97
C LYS A 152 7.16 10.40 6.79
N ALA A 153 6.70 9.74 7.85
CA ALA A 153 5.80 10.32 8.82
C ALA A 153 6.30 10.08 10.24
N ASN A 154 6.11 11.10 11.08
CA ASN A 154 6.23 10.97 12.52
C ASN A 154 4.83 10.81 13.12
N TYR A 155 4.75 10.09 14.24
CA TYR A 155 3.50 9.78 14.89
C TYR A 155 3.56 10.22 16.34
N ARG A 156 2.45 10.78 16.82
CA ARG A 156 2.28 11.17 18.22
C ARG A 156 0.93 10.67 18.73
N LEU A 157 0.91 10.24 19.98
CA LEU A 157 -0.28 9.72 20.64
C LEU A 157 -0.72 10.68 21.75
N GLU A 158 -2.01 11.02 21.77
CA GLU A 158 -2.61 11.79 22.85
C GLU A 158 -3.87 11.10 23.36
N LEU A 159 -4.01 10.98 24.67
CA LEU A 159 -5.28 10.58 25.27
C LEU A 159 -6.23 11.78 25.23
N VAL A 160 -7.42 11.60 24.70
CA VAL A 160 -8.34 12.72 24.44
C VAL A 160 -9.72 12.50 25.05
N GLU A 161 -10.33 13.57 25.53
CA GLU A 161 -11.75 13.61 25.93
C GLU A 161 -12.69 13.73 24.71
N SER A 162 -12.18 14.31 23.63
CA SER A 162 -12.86 14.42 22.35
C SER A 162 -11.84 14.40 21.21
N PRO A 163 -12.15 13.75 20.08
CA PRO A 163 -11.25 13.73 18.93
C PRO A 163 -11.07 15.12 18.30
N LEU A 164 -9.99 15.28 17.54
CA LEU A 164 -9.81 16.45 16.67
C LEU A 164 -10.95 16.52 15.63
N GLU A 165 -11.38 17.72 15.29
CA GLU A 165 -12.43 17.94 14.27
C GLU A 165 -12.05 17.28 12.94
N GLY A 166 -13.01 16.60 12.31
CA GLY A 166 -12.76 15.86 11.06
C GLY A 166 -11.98 14.55 11.24
N SER A 167 -11.71 14.12 12.48
CA SER A 167 -11.16 12.79 12.72
C SER A 167 -12.18 11.70 12.46
N ILE A 168 -11.68 10.58 11.96
CA ILE A 168 -12.38 9.31 11.90
C ILE A 168 -11.96 8.44 13.09
N GLN A 169 -12.84 7.52 13.49
CA GLN A 169 -12.64 6.64 14.63
C GLN A 169 -12.40 5.20 14.15
N PHE A 170 -11.45 4.53 14.79
CA PHE A 170 -11.15 3.12 14.65
C PHE A 170 -11.27 2.43 16.00
N GLU A 171 -11.79 1.21 16.01
CA GLU A 171 -11.78 0.36 17.20
C GLU A 171 -10.61 -0.62 17.08
N VAL A 172 -9.62 -0.53 17.98
CA VAL A 172 -8.42 -1.37 17.94
C VAL A 172 -8.19 -1.97 19.33
N ALA A 173 -8.22 -3.29 19.44
CA ALA A 173 -8.09 -3.99 20.74
C ALA A 173 -9.06 -3.46 21.84
N GLY A 174 -10.27 -3.06 21.44
CA GLY A 174 -11.28 -2.47 22.34
C GLY A 174 -10.99 -1.03 22.78
N ILE A 175 -10.03 -0.36 22.15
CA ILE A 175 -9.68 1.05 22.36
C ILE A 175 -10.14 1.85 21.15
N SER A 176 -10.86 2.94 21.39
CA SER A 176 -11.16 3.91 20.34
C SER A 176 -9.91 4.75 20.01
N VAL A 177 -9.44 4.61 18.77
CA VAL A 177 -8.33 5.37 18.20
C VAL A 177 -8.88 6.36 17.17
N PHE A 178 -8.42 7.61 17.21
CA PHE A 178 -8.87 8.68 16.32
C PHE A 178 -7.72 9.18 15.46
N SER A 179 -7.96 9.51 14.20
CA SER A 179 -6.99 10.21 13.34
C SER A 179 -7.72 11.10 12.35
N GLU A 180 -7.11 12.21 11.93
CA GLU A 180 -7.61 13.00 10.81
C GLU A 180 -7.75 12.13 9.56
N ARG A 181 -8.85 12.32 8.81
CA ARG A 181 -9.16 11.54 7.60
C ARG A 181 -8.07 11.59 6.53
N LYS A 182 -7.47 12.77 6.32
CA LYS A 182 -6.38 12.98 5.34
C LYS A 182 -5.13 12.10 5.59
N ASN A 183 -4.97 11.57 6.80
CA ASN A 183 -3.78 10.82 7.21
C ASN A 183 -3.94 9.30 7.12
N VAL A 184 -5.10 8.78 6.69
CA VAL A 184 -5.37 7.32 6.73
C VAL A 184 -4.28 6.49 6.09
N SER A 185 -3.75 6.95 4.98
CA SER A 185 -2.70 6.28 4.23
C SER A 185 -1.41 6.05 5.01
N TYR A 186 -1.13 6.91 5.97
CA TYR A 186 0.04 6.79 6.85
C TYR A 186 -0.26 5.90 8.06
N LEU A 187 -1.54 5.57 8.31
CA LEU A 187 -1.96 4.70 9.40
C LEU A 187 -1.70 3.22 9.07
N GLU A 188 -1.75 2.84 7.79
CA GLU A 188 -1.56 1.46 7.37
C GLU A 188 -0.20 0.89 7.79
N GLY A 189 -0.20 -0.16 8.61
CA GLY A 189 1.02 -0.77 9.14
C GLY A 189 1.58 -0.08 10.38
N THR A 190 0.90 0.95 10.92
CA THR A 190 1.35 1.61 12.15
C THR A 190 1.08 0.72 13.37
N ILE A 191 2.09 0.64 14.22
CA ILE A 191 2.10 -0.15 15.44
C ILE A 191 2.17 0.82 16.62
N ILE A 192 1.21 0.70 17.53
CA ILE A 192 1.21 1.37 18.83
C ILE A 192 1.84 0.42 19.86
N GLU A 193 2.96 0.83 20.41
CA GLU A 193 3.80 0.02 21.29
C GLU A 193 4.39 0.84 22.43
N ILE A 194 5.11 0.15 23.32
CA ILE A 194 5.86 0.78 24.41
C ILE A 194 7.34 0.79 24.00
N ASN A 195 7.98 1.95 24.11
CA ASN A 195 9.40 2.10 23.84
C ASN A 195 10.28 1.59 25.00
N GLU A 196 11.61 1.66 24.84
CA GLU A 196 12.55 1.19 25.88
C GLU A 196 12.43 1.97 27.21
N ASP A 197 11.98 3.22 27.14
CA ASP A 197 11.78 4.10 28.31
C ASP A 197 10.43 3.85 29.03
N GLY A 198 9.56 2.98 28.49
CA GLY A 198 8.25 2.67 29.06
C GLY A 198 7.12 3.59 28.60
N ASP A 199 7.37 4.46 27.62
CA ASP A 199 6.42 5.40 27.07
C ASP A 199 5.67 4.82 25.85
N LEU A 200 4.41 5.25 25.70
CA LEU A 200 3.60 4.92 24.52
C LEU A 200 4.16 5.64 23.29
N GLN A 201 4.39 4.88 22.23
CA GLN A 201 4.76 5.41 20.92
C GLN A 201 3.93 4.77 19.82
N ALA A 202 3.79 5.50 18.72
CA ALA A 202 3.32 4.94 17.47
C ALA A 202 4.47 4.98 16.46
N ARG A 203 4.62 3.93 15.67
CA ARG A 203 5.59 3.91 14.58
C ARG A 203 5.05 3.12 13.40
N ASN A 204 5.44 3.53 12.21
CA ASN A 204 5.19 2.77 11.00
C ASN A 204 6.54 2.33 10.40
N PRO A 205 6.91 1.04 10.53
CA PRO A 205 8.18 0.54 10.01
C PRO A 205 8.38 0.80 8.51
N GLN A 206 7.30 0.93 7.74
CA GLN A 206 7.35 1.15 6.29
C GLN A 206 7.61 2.60 5.90
N LEU A 207 7.33 3.55 6.81
CA LEU A 207 7.45 5.00 6.59
C LEU A 207 8.57 5.63 7.45
N SER A 208 9.56 4.82 7.84
CA SER A 208 10.65 5.19 8.74
C SER A 208 12.01 5.23 8.05
N ILE A 209 12.10 5.62 6.77
CA ILE A 209 13.42 5.73 6.13
C ILE A 209 14.27 6.76 6.89
N SER A 210 15.48 6.32 7.24
CA SER A 210 16.52 7.17 7.80
C SER A 210 16.71 8.40 6.89
N LYS A 211 16.90 9.60 7.44
CA LYS A 211 17.02 10.82 6.60
C LYS A 211 18.11 10.59 5.54
N LEU A 212 17.72 10.56 4.26
CA LEU A 212 18.65 10.47 3.14
C LEU A 212 19.66 11.61 3.29
N SER A 213 20.91 11.24 3.54
CA SER A 213 22.00 12.17 3.82
C SER A 213 23.32 11.52 3.41
N GLY A 214 24.31 12.35 3.08
CA GLY A 214 25.56 11.89 2.49
C GLY A 214 25.54 12.01 0.96
N SER A 215 26.44 11.26 0.32
CA SER A 215 26.56 11.23 -1.13
C SER A 215 25.36 10.55 -1.80
N LEU A 216 25.22 10.71 -3.11
CA LEU A 216 24.19 10.00 -3.89
C LEU A 216 24.32 8.47 -3.73
N GLU A 217 25.55 7.97 -3.59
CA GLU A 217 25.85 6.56 -3.30
C GLU A 217 25.31 6.12 -1.95
N ASP A 218 25.56 6.90 -0.89
CA ASP A 218 25.07 6.60 0.45
C ASP A 218 23.53 6.56 0.50
N GLN A 219 22.89 7.50 -0.19
CA GLN A 219 21.43 7.57 -0.28
C GLN A 219 20.83 6.37 -1.01
N ILE A 220 21.40 5.98 -2.15
CA ILE A 220 20.95 4.81 -2.90
C ILE A 220 21.18 3.54 -2.09
N GLN A 221 22.37 3.38 -1.50
CA GLN A 221 22.70 2.20 -0.70
C GLN A 221 21.75 2.04 0.49
N LEU A 222 21.45 3.13 1.20
CA LEU A 222 20.49 3.13 2.30
C LEU A 222 19.08 2.69 1.83
N MET A 223 18.62 3.20 0.70
CA MET A 223 17.34 2.77 0.10
C MET A 223 17.36 1.28 -0.29
N LEU A 224 18.47 0.81 -0.86
CA LEU A 224 18.61 -0.59 -1.21
C LEU A 224 18.53 -1.48 0.03
N ASP A 225 19.15 -1.08 1.14
CA ASP A 225 19.23 -1.88 2.36
C ASP A 225 17.96 -1.84 3.22
N GLU A 226 17.34 -0.66 3.38
CA GLU A 226 16.18 -0.48 4.27
C GLU A 226 14.84 -0.79 3.60
N GLN A 227 14.75 -0.72 2.27
CA GLN A 227 13.48 -0.83 1.53
C GLN A 227 13.53 -1.93 0.47
N VAL A 228 14.45 -1.81 -0.48
CA VAL A 228 14.43 -2.66 -1.68
C VAL A 228 14.79 -4.11 -1.35
N ASN A 229 15.89 -4.35 -0.65
CA ASN A 229 16.34 -5.70 -0.31
C ASN A 229 15.38 -6.45 0.63
N PRO A 230 14.79 -5.84 1.67
CA PRO A 230 13.72 -6.48 2.45
C PRO A 230 12.54 -6.94 1.60
N MET A 231 12.13 -6.14 0.61
CA MET A 231 11.08 -6.49 -0.34
C MET A 231 11.50 -7.66 -1.25
N LEU A 232 12.70 -7.61 -1.85
CA LEU A 232 13.20 -8.65 -2.75
C LEU A 232 13.47 -9.98 -2.02
N ALA A 233 13.91 -9.92 -0.76
CA ALA A 233 14.21 -11.10 0.05
C ALA A 233 12.97 -11.99 0.27
N SER A 234 11.78 -11.38 0.32
CA SER A 234 10.49 -12.10 0.40
C SER A 234 10.20 -12.97 -0.85
N HIS A 235 10.94 -12.74 -1.94
CA HIS A 235 10.93 -13.53 -3.18
C HIS A 235 12.25 -14.26 -3.44
N GLY A 236 13.11 -14.35 -2.42
CA GLY A 236 14.40 -15.04 -2.48
C GLY A 236 15.46 -14.32 -3.31
N GLY A 237 15.25 -13.04 -3.63
CA GLY A 237 16.19 -12.23 -4.41
C GLY A 237 16.79 -11.08 -3.61
N ASN A 238 17.76 -10.41 -4.22
CA ASN A 238 18.38 -9.21 -3.68
C ASN A 238 18.93 -8.33 -4.82
N VAL A 239 19.34 -7.11 -4.50
CA VAL A 239 20.00 -6.18 -5.41
C VAL A 239 21.17 -5.49 -4.71
N MET A 240 22.23 -5.23 -5.46
CA MET A 240 23.46 -4.59 -4.99
C MET A 240 23.76 -3.39 -5.89
N LEU A 241 24.23 -2.29 -5.29
CA LEU A 241 24.75 -1.15 -6.05
C LEU A 241 26.18 -1.47 -6.52
N GLU A 242 26.42 -1.35 -7.83
CA GLU A 242 27.72 -1.59 -8.46
C GLU A 242 28.46 -0.29 -8.76
N GLY A 243 27.73 0.81 -8.90
CA GLY A 243 28.31 2.13 -9.05
C GLY A 243 27.33 3.18 -9.55
N ILE A 244 27.83 4.41 -9.67
CA ILE A 244 27.06 5.56 -10.13
C ILE A 244 27.82 6.27 -11.25
N LYS A 245 27.12 6.62 -12.33
CA LYS A 245 27.65 7.44 -13.41
C LYS A 245 26.59 8.40 -13.92
N ASP A 246 26.94 9.67 -14.05
CA ASP A 246 26.05 10.73 -14.57
C ASP A 246 24.69 10.77 -13.82
N SER A 247 24.74 10.62 -12.49
CA SER A 247 23.58 10.50 -11.61
C SER A 247 22.63 9.33 -11.94
N ALA A 248 23.14 8.26 -12.56
CA ALA A 248 22.44 7.01 -12.75
C ALA A 248 23.09 5.88 -11.95
N ALA A 249 22.29 5.05 -11.30
CA ALA A 249 22.74 3.89 -10.54
C ALA A 249 22.90 2.68 -11.46
N TYR A 250 23.97 1.92 -11.27
CA TYR A 250 24.18 0.62 -11.90
C TYR A 250 24.05 -0.43 -10.81
N VAL A 251 23.13 -1.38 -10.99
CA VAL A 251 22.78 -2.35 -9.96
C VAL A 251 22.89 -3.77 -10.51
N ARG A 252 23.22 -4.72 -9.62
CA ARG A 252 23.27 -6.14 -9.90
C ARG A 252 22.25 -6.87 -9.04
N PHE A 253 21.38 -7.65 -9.67
CA PHE A 253 20.42 -8.52 -9.03
C PHE A 253 21.04 -9.89 -8.70
N GLY A 254 20.62 -10.46 -7.58
CA GLY A 254 21.06 -11.76 -7.08
C GLY A 254 19.91 -12.62 -6.59
N GLY A 255 20.22 -13.88 -6.26
CA GLY A 255 19.23 -14.85 -5.77
C GLY A 255 18.16 -15.17 -6.83
N GLY A 256 16.90 -15.28 -6.41
CA GLY A 256 15.75 -15.52 -7.30
C GLY A 256 15.54 -14.46 -8.38
N CYS A 257 16.16 -13.27 -8.25
CA CYS A 257 16.13 -12.21 -9.26
C CYS A 257 17.20 -12.38 -10.36
N GLN A 258 18.17 -13.27 -10.18
CA GLN A 258 19.26 -13.48 -11.16
C GLN A 258 18.82 -14.37 -12.34
N GLY A 259 17.88 -15.30 -12.15
CA GLY A 259 17.55 -16.36 -13.13
C GLY A 259 16.20 -16.22 -13.85
N CYS A 260 15.49 -15.09 -13.76
CA CYS A 260 14.12 -14.97 -14.25
C CYS A 260 13.95 -14.08 -15.48
N SER A 261 14.21 -14.65 -16.67
CA SER A 261 14.23 -13.97 -17.97
C SER A 261 12.94 -13.27 -18.44
N MET A 262 11.80 -13.45 -17.76
CA MET A 262 10.54 -12.75 -18.05
C MET A 262 10.08 -11.78 -16.94
N ILE A 263 10.80 -11.70 -15.82
CA ILE A 263 10.46 -10.82 -14.67
C ILE A 263 11.40 -9.59 -14.58
N ASP A 264 12.53 -9.61 -15.31
CA ASP A 264 13.60 -8.59 -15.25
C ASP A 264 13.13 -7.15 -15.38
N THR A 265 12.16 -6.86 -16.26
CA THR A 265 11.73 -5.48 -16.51
C THR A 265 11.01 -4.87 -15.31
N THR A 266 10.15 -5.64 -14.61
CA THR A 266 9.29 -5.03 -13.59
C THR A 266 9.96 -4.93 -12.23
N VAL A 267 10.85 -5.87 -11.88
CA VAL A 267 11.64 -5.75 -10.65
C VAL A 267 12.58 -4.56 -10.78
N LYS A 268 13.31 -4.47 -11.90
CA LYS A 268 14.17 -3.31 -12.19
C LYS A 268 13.39 -1.99 -12.18
N GLN A 269 12.23 -1.94 -12.85
CA GLN A 269 11.39 -0.73 -12.86
C GLN A 269 10.88 -0.37 -11.46
N GLY A 270 10.50 -1.34 -10.62
CA GLY A 270 10.10 -1.08 -9.24
C GLY A 270 11.24 -0.49 -8.42
N VAL A 271 12.45 -1.06 -8.53
CA VAL A 271 13.65 -0.51 -7.90
C VAL A 271 13.95 0.91 -8.40
N GLU A 272 13.81 1.16 -9.71
CA GLU A 272 14.03 2.49 -10.29
C GLU A 272 13.01 3.52 -9.79
N VAL A 273 11.73 3.19 -9.74
CA VAL A 273 10.69 4.08 -9.23
C VAL A 273 10.94 4.41 -7.76
N MET A 274 11.14 3.40 -6.92
CA MET A 274 11.40 3.59 -5.49
C MET A 274 12.62 4.48 -5.24
N LEU A 275 13.70 4.25 -5.98
CA LEU A 275 14.92 5.05 -5.84
C LEU A 275 14.74 6.49 -6.33
N LYS A 276 14.01 6.73 -7.43
CA LYS A 276 13.79 8.08 -7.97
C LYS A 276 12.78 8.90 -7.19
N GLU A 277 11.78 8.25 -6.59
CA GLU A 277 10.84 8.90 -5.66
C GLU A 277 11.55 9.36 -4.38
N ALA A 278 12.44 8.51 -3.86
CA ALA A 278 13.22 8.81 -2.68
C ALA A 278 14.36 9.82 -2.96
N ILE A 279 14.98 9.75 -4.13
CA ILE A 279 16.17 10.52 -4.50
C ILE A 279 15.90 11.23 -5.84
N PRO A 280 15.30 12.43 -5.83
CA PRO A 280 14.89 13.14 -7.05
C PRO A 280 16.04 13.50 -8.00
N GLU A 281 17.29 13.62 -7.50
CA GLU A 281 18.46 13.84 -8.35
C GLU A 281 18.93 12.60 -9.14
N LEU A 282 18.35 11.41 -8.86
CA LEU A 282 18.66 10.19 -9.58
C LEU A 282 17.98 10.18 -10.96
N VAL A 283 18.78 10.08 -12.02
CA VAL A 283 18.31 10.18 -13.40
C VAL A 283 17.82 8.83 -13.94
N GLY A 284 18.37 7.71 -13.46
CA GLY A 284 17.92 6.37 -13.84
C GLY A 284 18.65 5.23 -13.13
N VAL A 285 18.16 4.01 -13.35
CA VAL A 285 18.75 2.77 -12.81
C VAL A 285 19.00 1.79 -13.96
N PHE A 286 20.23 1.27 -14.03
CA PHE A 286 20.70 0.36 -15.05
C PHE A 286 21.07 -0.98 -14.43
N ASP A 287 20.65 -2.06 -15.07
CA ASP A 287 20.93 -3.42 -14.64
C ASP A 287 22.19 -3.92 -15.36
N VAL A 288 23.13 -4.47 -14.60
CA VAL A 288 24.38 -5.06 -15.10
C VAL A 288 24.50 -6.56 -14.82
N THR A 289 23.39 -7.20 -14.45
CA THR A 289 23.32 -8.63 -14.13
C THR A 289 23.41 -9.48 -15.39
N ASP A 290 24.15 -10.59 -15.31
CA ASP A 290 24.08 -11.63 -16.33
C ASP A 290 22.94 -12.61 -15.99
N HIS A 291 21.77 -12.35 -16.57
CA HIS A 291 20.57 -13.16 -16.32
C HIS A 291 20.61 -14.55 -16.98
N SER A 292 21.64 -14.84 -17.77
CA SER A 292 21.80 -16.16 -18.40
C SER A 292 22.41 -17.21 -17.47
N GLU A 293 22.98 -16.81 -16.33
CA GLU A 293 23.72 -17.68 -15.42
C GLU A 293 22.97 -18.07 -14.12
N GLY A 294 21.71 -17.67 -13.93
CA GLY A 294 20.94 -17.95 -12.70
C GLY A 294 20.23 -19.31 -12.66
N GLU A 295 20.21 -19.99 -11.50
CA GLU A 295 19.40 -21.19 -11.29
C GLU A 295 17.89 -20.83 -11.27
N SER A 296 17.12 -21.35 -12.23
CA SER A 296 15.66 -21.24 -12.25
C SER A 296 15.03 -22.06 -11.11
N PRO A 297 14.33 -21.46 -10.12
CA PRO A 297 13.71 -22.22 -9.04
C PRO A 297 12.37 -22.89 -9.43
N PHE A 298 11.81 -22.58 -10.61
CA PHE A 298 10.42 -22.90 -10.94
C PHE A 298 10.21 -24.10 -11.90
N PHE A 299 11.26 -24.85 -12.24
CA PHE A 299 11.10 -26.08 -13.02
C PHE A 299 11.91 -27.23 -12.43
N THR A 300 11.35 -27.87 -11.41
CA THR A 300 11.64 -29.28 -11.11
C THR A 300 10.37 -29.99 -10.67
N GLY A 301 9.88 -30.91 -11.50
CA GLY A 301 8.85 -31.91 -11.15
C GLY A 301 7.54 -31.77 -11.89
#